data_AF-A0A212DE43-F1
#
_entry.id   AF-A0A212DE43-F1
#
_cell.length_a   1.000
_cell.length_b   1.000
_cell.length_c   1.000
_cell.angle_alpha   90.00
_cell.angle_beta   90.00
_cell.angle_gamma   90.00
#
_symmetry.space_group_name_H-M   'P 1'
#
loop_
_entity.id
_entity.type
_entity.pdbx_description
1 polymer ?
#
loop_
_entity_poly.entity_id
_entity_poly.type
_entity_poly.pdbx_seq_one_letter_code
_entity_poly.pdbx_strand_id
1 'polypeptide(L)'
;MTSAVYHAFSQKEAKEFDVQHMGAQRAEAFVKAFLRRSMPRMSQQALEDHLQRKAVVLEYFTHRKQKEKRKKSKGLSAKQRRELRLFDIKPEQQRYSLFLPLHELWKQYIRDLCNGLKPDTQPQMIQAKLLKADLHGAIVSVIPKQNCVFTVEIDGFISYIYGSKFQLRSSERSAKKFKAKGTIDL
;
A
#
# COMPACT_ATOMS: atom_id res chain seq x y z
N MET A 1 -16.07 30.91 24.42
CA MET A 1 -17.17 30.02 23.98
C MET A 1 -16.72 28.59 24.20
N THR A 2 -17.24 27.92 25.24
CA THR A 2 -16.90 26.53 25.60
C THR A 2 -17.59 25.59 24.61
N SER A 3 -16.84 25.01 23.67
CA SER A 3 -17.34 23.92 22.84
C SER A 3 -17.44 22.67 23.72
N ALA A 4 -18.65 22.16 23.91
CA ALA A 4 -18.85 20.88 24.57
C ALA A 4 -18.37 19.78 23.61
N VAL A 5 -17.27 19.12 23.93
CA VAL A 5 -16.67 18.04 23.12
C VAL A 5 -17.60 16.82 23.02
N TYR A 6 -18.54 16.70 23.95
CA TYR A 6 -19.55 15.65 23.98
C TYR A 6 -20.94 16.29 23.98
N HIS A 7 -21.79 15.89 23.02
CA HIS A 7 -23.21 16.22 23.02
C HIS A 7 -23.95 15.19 23.89
N ALA A 8 -24.80 15.64 24.80
CA ALA A 8 -25.65 14.73 25.56
C ALA A 8 -26.64 14.04 24.60
N PHE A 9 -26.96 12.76 24.81
CA PHE A 9 -27.94 12.07 23.97
C PHE A 9 -29.25 12.84 23.89
N SER A 10 -29.78 13.00 22.68
CA SER A 10 -31.13 13.49 22.47
C SER A 10 -32.14 12.53 23.10
N GLN A 11 -33.30 13.03 23.54
CA GLN A 11 -34.37 12.19 24.12
C GLN A 11 -34.82 11.06 23.18
N LYS A 12 -34.63 11.24 21.86
CA LYS A 12 -34.91 10.21 20.85
C LYS A 12 -33.85 9.10 20.85
N GLU A 13 -32.57 9.47 20.89
CA GLU A 13 -31.44 8.53 20.94
C GLU A 13 -31.45 7.72 22.25
N ALA A 14 -31.74 8.37 23.37
CA ALA A 14 -31.83 7.70 24.67
C ALA A 14 -32.94 6.61 24.71
N LYS A 15 -34.07 6.84 24.03
CA LYS A 15 -35.14 5.83 23.88
C LYS A 15 -34.74 4.69 22.96
N GLU A 16 -33.99 4.97 21.90
CA GLU A 16 -33.51 3.96 20.95
C GLU A 16 -32.47 3.01 21.58
N PHE A 17 -31.61 3.54 22.45
CA PHE A 17 -30.60 2.76 23.17
C PHE A 17 -31.06 2.24 24.55
N ASP A 18 -32.34 2.39 24.89
CA ASP A 18 -32.94 2.01 26.18
C ASP A 18 -32.19 2.57 27.41
N VAL A 19 -31.68 3.79 27.29
CA VAL A 19 -30.93 4.48 28.34
C VAL A 19 -31.86 5.46 29.07
N GLN A 20 -32.13 5.20 30.35
CA GLN A 20 -32.92 6.11 31.17
C GLN A 20 -32.12 7.38 31.52
N HIS A 21 -32.64 8.54 31.14
CA HIS A 21 -32.03 9.82 31.49
C HIS A 21 -32.31 10.13 32.98
N MET A 22 -31.42 9.68 33.86
CA MET A 22 -31.46 10.04 35.27
C MET A 22 -31.20 11.55 35.40
N GLY A 23 -32.06 12.27 36.12
CA GLY A 23 -31.87 13.71 36.36
C GLY A 23 -30.49 14.00 36.94
N ALA A 24 -29.92 15.17 36.61
CA ALA A 24 -28.54 15.55 36.94
C ALA A 24 -28.17 15.30 38.42
N GLN A 25 -29.10 15.59 39.34
CA GLN A 25 -28.91 15.37 40.78
C GLN A 25 -28.76 13.89 41.17
N ARG A 26 -29.50 12.99 40.51
CA ARG A 26 -29.44 11.55 40.79
C ARG A 26 -28.16 10.93 40.24
N ALA A 27 -27.70 11.42 39.10
CA ALA A 27 -26.42 11.01 38.52
C ALA A 27 -25.24 11.46 39.41
N GLU A 28 -25.24 12.70 39.89
CA GLU A 28 -24.20 13.19 40.81
C GLU A 28 -24.18 12.40 42.13
N ALA A 29 -25.34 12.12 42.72
CA ALA A 29 -25.44 11.31 43.92
C ALA A 29 -24.89 9.89 43.72
N PHE A 30 -25.20 9.27 42.57
CA PHE A 30 -24.67 7.96 42.20
C PHE A 30 -23.14 7.99 42.05
N VAL A 31 -22.59 8.96 41.30
CA VAL A 31 -21.15 9.09 41.08
C VAL A 31 -20.41 9.30 42.40
N LYS A 32 -20.92 10.16 43.30
CA LYS A 32 -20.35 10.35 44.64
C LYS A 32 -20.36 9.06 45.47
N ALA A 33 -21.46 8.31 45.45
CA ALA A 33 -21.58 7.04 46.17
C ALA A 33 -20.64 5.96 45.59
N PHE A 34 -20.57 5.84 44.27
CA PHE A 34 -19.71 4.89 43.56
C PHE A 34 -18.24 5.16 43.87
N LEU A 35 -17.79 6.41 43.77
CA LEU A 35 -16.40 6.77 44.02
C LEU A 35 -15.99 6.55 45.48
N ARG A 36 -16.86 6.87 46.44
CA ARG A 36 -16.62 6.56 47.87
C ARG A 36 -16.45 5.06 48.10
N ARG A 37 -17.23 4.21 47.41
CA ARG A 37 -17.14 2.75 47.54
C ARG A 37 -15.89 2.19 46.89
N SER A 38 -15.54 2.68 45.70
CA SER A 38 -14.42 2.15 44.92
C SER A 38 -13.05 2.66 45.39
N MET A 39 -13.00 3.82 46.06
CA MET A 39 -11.75 4.48 46.49
C MET A 39 -11.76 4.82 47.99
N PRO A 40 -11.81 3.82 48.90
CA PRO A 40 -11.98 4.05 50.34
C PRO A 40 -10.77 4.70 51.03
N ARG A 41 -9.58 4.68 50.39
CA ARG A 41 -8.35 5.27 50.94
C ARG A 41 -8.17 6.76 50.62
N MET A 42 -9.03 7.33 49.78
CA MET A 42 -8.96 8.75 49.41
C MET A 42 -9.92 9.59 50.25
N SER A 43 -9.47 10.76 50.70
CA SER A 43 -10.33 11.71 51.41
C SER A 43 -11.37 12.31 50.45
N GLN A 44 -12.53 12.69 50.98
CA GLN A 44 -13.62 13.25 50.17
C GLN A 44 -13.20 14.56 49.48
N GLN A 45 -12.39 15.38 50.15
CA GLN A 45 -11.85 16.62 49.58
C GLN A 45 -10.92 16.36 48.39
N ALA A 46 -10.02 15.38 48.49
CA ALA A 46 -9.13 15.02 47.39
C ALA A 46 -9.89 14.46 46.17
N LEU A 47 -11.01 13.78 46.42
CA LEU A 47 -11.88 13.26 45.36
C LEU A 47 -12.64 14.39 44.64
N GLU A 48 -13.19 15.35 45.38
CA GLU A 48 -13.87 16.51 44.81
C GLU A 48 -12.90 17.39 44.02
N ASP A 49 -11.68 17.61 44.52
CA ASP A 49 -10.63 18.32 43.79
C ASP A 49 -10.26 17.62 42.47
N HIS A 50 -10.24 16.29 42.45
CA HIS A 50 -9.94 15.53 41.23
C HIS A 50 -11.07 15.61 40.19
N LEU A 51 -12.34 15.68 40.64
CA LEU A 51 -13.50 15.88 39.77
C LEU A 51 -13.59 17.32 39.24
N GLN A 52 -13.19 18.30 40.06
CA GLN A 52 -13.16 19.73 39.71
C GLN A 52 -11.98 20.09 38.81
N ARG A 53 -10.89 19.30 38.80
CA ARG A 53 -9.79 19.45 37.86
C ARG A 53 -10.28 19.21 36.44
N LYS A 54 -10.70 20.28 35.78
CA LYS A 54 -10.80 20.34 34.32
C LYS A 54 -9.42 20.01 33.76
N ALA A 55 -9.26 18.79 33.25
CA ALA A 55 -8.09 18.45 32.46
C ALA A 55 -7.99 19.49 31.35
N VAL A 56 -6.98 20.36 31.41
CA VAL A 56 -6.65 21.24 30.30
C VAL A 56 -6.12 20.30 29.22
N VAL A 57 -7.02 19.81 28.39
CA VAL A 57 -6.66 19.17 27.13
C VAL A 57 -6.08 20.32 26.30
N LEU A 58 -4.77 20.51 26.41
CA LEU A 58 -4.03 21.30 25.44
C LEU A 58 -4.24 20.55 24.14
N GLU A 59 -5.20 21.01 23.34
CA GLU A 59 -5.38 20.60 21.96
C GLU A 59 -4.10 21.04 21.24
N TYR A 60 -3.07 20.21 21.32
CA TYR A 60 -1.95 20.22 20.39
C TYR A 60 -2.52 19.78 19.04
N PHE A 61 -3.33 20.65 18.42
CA PHE A 61 -3.51 20.63 16.99
C PHE A 61 -2.12 20.87 16.43
N THR A 62 -1.44 19.78 16.10
CA THR A 62 -0.35 19.87 15.15
C THR A 62 -0.98 20.47 13.91
N HIS A 63 -0.76 21.77 13.67
CA HIS A 63 -1.11 22.39 12.41
C HIS A 63 -0.35 21.58 11.36
N ARG A 64 -1.03 20.64 10.71
CA ARG A 64 -0.52 19.93 9.55
C ARG A 64 -0.30 21.01 8.51
N LYS A 65 0.93 21.54 8.44
CA LYS A 65 1.36 22.38 7.33
C LYS A 65 0.97 21.63 6.08
N GLN A 66 0.01 22.15 5.32
CA GLN A 66 -0.29 21.62 4.00
C GLN A 66 1.02 21.69 3.23
N LYS A 67 1.62 20.53 2.94
CA LYS A 67 2.74 20.47 2.01
C LYS A 67 2.20 21.01 0.70
N GLU A 68 2.58 22.25 0.37
CA GLU A 68 2.37 22.76 -0.97
C GLU A 68 2.96 21.74 -1.93
N LYS A 69 2.10 21.17 -2.79
CA LYS A 69 2.55 20.25 -3.82
C LYS A 69 3.46 21.06 -4.72
N ARG A 70 4.78 20.91 -4.57
CA ARG A 70 5.77 21.49 -5.49
C ARG A 70 5.29 21.21 -6.91
N LYS A 71 4.99 22.27 -7.65
CA LYS A 71 4.65 22.16 -9.07
C LYS A 71 5.86 21.57 -9.76
N LYS A 72 5.81 20.28 -10.10
CA LYS A 72 6.85 19.66 -10.93
C LYS A 72 6.89 20.42 -12.24
N SER A 73 8.08 20.73 -12.73
CA SER A 73 8.24 21.26 -14.08
C SER A 73 7.51 20.29 -15.03
N LYS A 74 6.51 20.81 -15.75
CA LYS A 74 5.84 20.02 -16.78
C LYS A 74 6.88 19.82 -17.88
N GLY A 75 7.48 18.63 -17.93
CA GLY A 75 8.28 18.22 -19.07
C GLY A 75 7.44 18.16 -20.34
N LEU A 76 8.10 18.01 -21.48
CA LEU A 76 7.42 17.87 -22.77
C LEU A 76 6.41 16.73 -22.75
N SER A 77 5.18 17.04 -23.15
CA SER A 77 4.10 16.08 -23.39
C SER A 77 4.51 15.08 -24.49
N ALA A 78 3.92 13.87 -24.47
CA ALA A 78 4.13 12.88 -25.53
C ALA A 78 3.80 13.43 -26.93
N LYS A 79 2.80 14.31 -27.04
CA LYS A 79 2.47 14.99 -28.30
C LYS A 79 3.61 15.92 -28.75
N GLN A 80 4.13 16.74 -27.84
CA GLN A 80 5.24 17.66 -28.09
C GLN A 80 6.53 16.91 -28.45
N ARG A 81 6.80 15.76 -27.81
CA ARG A 81 7.97 14.93 -28.15
C ARG A 81 7.88 14.32 -29.56
N ARG A 82 6.67 13.95 -30.01
CA ARG A 82 6.42 13.47 -31.39
C ARG A 82 6.56 14.61 -32.40
N GLU A 83 6.02 15.78 -32.11
CA GLU A 83 6.18 16.97 -32.96
C GLU A 83 7.67 17.34 -33.13
N LEU A 84 8.46 17.24 -32.05
CA LEU A 84 9.90 17.46 -32.07
C LEU A 84 10.72 16.32 -32.69
N ARG A 85 10.07 15.23 -33.15
CA ARG A 85 10.74 14.05 -33.72
C ARG A 85 11.91 13.54 -32.87
N LEU A 86 11.77 13.66 -31.55
CA LEU A 86 12.88 13.51 -30.59
C LEU A 86 13.43 12.07 -30.53
N PHE A 87 12.66 11.11 -31.04
CA PHE A 87 13.01 9.69 -31.10
C PHE A 87 12.94 9.12 -32.52
N ASP A 88 12.87 9.97 -33.54
CA ASP A 88 12.85 9.51 -34.93
C ASP A 88 14.26 9.09 -35.34
N ILE A 89 14.49 7.78 -35.41
CA ILE A 89 15.73 7.20 -35.91
C ILE A 89 15.64 7.16 -37.43
N LYS A 90 16.69 7.59 -38.14
CA LYS A 90 16.72 7.50 -39.61
C LYS A 90 16.52 6.05 -40.06
N PRO A 91 15.77 5.78 -41.15
CA PRO A 91 15.46 4.42 -41.58
C PRO A 91 16.71 3.56 -41.85
N GLU A 92 17.81 4.16 -42.29
CA GLU A 92 19.12 3.51 -42.48
C GLU A 92 19.66 2.88 -41.19
N GLN A 93 19.37 3.50 -40.04
CA GLN A 93 19.83 3.10 -38.72
C GLN A 93 18.83 2.20 -37.98
N GLN A 94 17.67 1.89 -38.58
CA GLN A 94 16.66 1.01 -37.99
C GLN A 94 16.93 -0.47 -38.27
N ARG A 95 18.03 -0.80 -38.97
CA ARG A 95 18.40 -2.19 -39.26
C ARG A 95 18.79 -2.91 -37.97
N TYR A 96 18.06 -3.97 -37.62
CA TYR A 96 18.31 -4.76 -36.42
C TYR A 96 19.76 -5.25 -36.31
N SER A 97 20.40 -5.57 -37.43
CA SER A 97 21.80 -5.99 -37.50
C SER A 97 22.77 -4.99 -36.86
N LEU A 98 22.46 -3.68 -36.88
CA LEU A 98 23.29 -2.64 -36.28
C LEU A 98 23.24 -2.67 -34.75
N PHE A 99 22.19 -3.25 -34.16
CA PHE A 99 22.00 -3.34 -32.71
C PHE A 99 22.50 -4.67 -32.11
N LEU A 100 22.89 -5.65 -32.93
CA LEU A 100 23.45 -6.92 -32.44
C LEU A 100 24.69 -6.72 -31.54
N PRO A 101 25.65 -5.82 -31.86
CA PRO A 101 26.78 -5.56 -30.96
C PRO A 101 26.35 -5.07 -29.57
N LEU A 102 25.26 -4.31 -29.48
CA LEU A 102 24.71 -3.85 -28.20
C LEU A 102 24.21 -5.03 -27.35
N HIS A 103 23.63 -6.04 -27.99
CA HIS A 103 23.22 -7.26 -27.30
C HIS A 103 24.42 -8.08 -26.81
N GLU A 104 25.49 -8.19 -27.59
CA GLU A 104 26.72 -8.86 -27.16
C GLU A 104 27.38 -8.14 -25.97
N LEU A 105 27.40 -6.80 -25.99
CA LEU A 105 27.84 -6.00 -24.84
C LEU A 105 26.99 -6.27 -23.60
N TRP A 106 25.66 -6.34 -23.77
CA TRP A 106 24.75 -6.64 -22.67
C TRP A 106 24.99 -8.05 -22.08
N LYS A 107 25.29 -9.05 -22.91
CA LYS A 107 25.66 -10.39 -22.43
C LYS A 107 26.91 -10.37 -21.56
N GLN A 108 27.94 -9.63 -21.97
CA GLN A 108 29.18 -9.47 -21.20
C GLN A 108 28.88 -8.77 -19.87
N TYR A 109 28.14 -7.66 -19.91
CA TYR A 109 27.70 -6.94 -18.71
C TYR A 109 26.98 -7.84 -17.70
N ILE A 110 26.03 -8.68 -18.14
CA ILE A 110 25.31 -9.58 -17.22
C ILE A 110 26.24 -10.68 -16.66
N ARG A 111 27.17 -11.21 -17.48
CA ARG A 111 28.15 -12.19 -16.99
C ARG A 111 29.03 -11.61 -15.90
N ASP A 112 29.50 -10.39 -16.09
CA ASP A 112 30.34 -9.67 -15.13
C ASP A 112 29.52 -9.30 -13.88
N LEU A 113 28.29 -8.83 -14.02
CA LEU A 113 27.40 -8.51 -12.91
C LEU A 113 27.11 -9.74 -12.03
N CYS A 114 26.91 -10.90 -12.66
CA CYS A 114 26.66 -12.16 -11.97
C CYS A 114 27.93 -12.87 -11.48
N ASN A 115 29.14 -12.37 -11.78
CA ASN A 115 30.43 -13.02 -11.50
C ASN A 115 30.54 -14.46 -12.07
N GLY A 116 29.87 -14.70 -13.20
CA GLY A 116 29.67 -16.04 -13.76
C GLY A 116 28.59 -16.85 -13.04
N LEU A 117 27.76 -17.57 -13.80
CA LEU A 117 26.71 -18.45 -13.26
C LEU A 117 27.35 -19.77 -12.82
N LYS A 118 27.95 -19.79 -11.63
CA LYS A 118 28.44 -21.04 -11.02
C LYS A 118 27.26 -21.83 -10.44
N PRO A 119 27.30 -23.17 -10.43
CA PRO A 119 26.20 -24.00 -9.91
C PRO A 119 25.89 -23.75 -8.42
N ASP A 120 26.85 -23.22 -7.67
CA ASP A 120 26.70 -22.87 -6.24
C ASP A 120 26.10 -21.47 -6.01
N THR A 121 25.75 -20.73 -7.07
CA THR A 121 25.27 -19.36 -6.93
C THR A 121 23.81 -19.34 -6.48
N GLN A 122 23.55 -18.71 -5.34
CA GLN A 122 22.19 -18.56 -4.82
C GLN A 122 21.29 -17.79 -5.81
N PRO A 123 20.16 -18.38 -6.27
CA PRO A 123 19.24 -17.73 -7.21
C PRO A 123 18.67 -16.40 -6.71
N GLN A 124 18.47 -16.26 -5.39
CA GLN A 124 17.95 -15.05 -4.76
C GLN A 124 18.91 -13.86 -4.95
N MET A 125 20.22 -14.11 -4.92
CA MET A 125 21.24 -13.08 -5.14
C MET A 125 21.24 -12.61 -6.60
N ILE A 126 21.11 -13.55 -7.54
CA ILE A 126 21.00 -13.23 -8.98
C ILE A 126 19.74 -12.40 -9.23
N GLN A 127 18.60 -12.79 -8.65
CA GLN A 127 17.34 -12.06 -8.77
C GLN A 127 17.47 -10.61 -8.27
N ALA A 128 18.12 -10.40 -7.12
CA ALA A 128 18.31 -9.06 -6.56
C ALA A 128 19.20 -8.16 -7.44
N LYS A 129 20.24 -8.74 -8.05
CA LYS A 129 21.11 -8.03 -9.01
C LYS A 129 20.36 -7.66 -10.28
N LEU A 130 19.62 -8.60 -10.87
CA LEU A 130 18.83 -8.37 -12.08
C LEU A 130 17.73 -7.32 -11.89
N LEU A 131 17.14 -7.23 -10.69
CA LEU A 131 16.11 -6.22 -10.39
C LEU A 131 16.64 -4.77 -10.51
N LYS A 132 17.94 -4.57 -10.29
CA LYS A 132 18.62 -3.27 -10.35
C LYS A 132 19.44 -3.08 -11.63
N ALA A 133 19.53 -4.11 -12.47
CA ALA A 133 20.35 -4.09 -13.67
C ALA A 133 19.69 -3.29 -14.79
N ASP A 134 20.51 -2.75 -15.67
CA ASP A 134 20.05 -2.15 -16.92
C ASP A 134 19.70 -3.24 -17.94
N LEU A 135 18.50 -3.14 -18.53
CA LEU A 135 17.98 -4.09 -19.53
C LEU A 135 18.06 -3.53 -20.96
N HIS A 136 18.86 -2.50 -21.18
CA HIS A 136 19.10 -1.91 -22.49
C HIS A 136 19.94 -2.88 -23.33
N GLY A 137 19.44 -3.29 -24.50
CA GLY A 137 20.08 -4.33 -25.32
C GLY A 137 19.75 -5.76 -24.90
N ALA A 138 18.90 -5.96 -23.89
CA ALA A 138 18.36 -7.26 -23.55
C ALA A 138 17.34 -7.72 -24.60
N ILE A 139 17.40 -9.00 -24.99
CA ILE A 139 16.33 -9.61 -25.77
C ILE A 139 15.20 -9.97 -24.82
N VAL A 140 14.01 -9.40 -25.06
CA VAL A 140 12.84 -9.61 -24.22
C VAL A 140 11.75 -10.27 -25.06
N SER A 141 11.35 -11.47 -24.67
CA SER A 141 10.18 -12.14 -25.22
C SER A 141 8.97 -11.83 -24.36
N VAL A 142 7.93 -11.24 -24.96
CA VAL A 142 6.68 -10.93 -24.26
C VAL A 142 5.67 -12.03 -24.54
N ILE A 143 5.31 -12.77 -23.50
CA ILE A 143 4.21 -13.74 -23.59
C ILE A 143 2.92 -13.01 -23.20
N PRO A 144 1.93 -12.92 -24.10
CA PRO A 144 0.65 -12.34 -23.75
C PRO A 144 0.02 -13.15 -22.62
N LYS A 145 -0.49 -12.45 -21.61
CA LYS A 145 -1.18 -13.10 -20.48
C LYS A 145 -2.64 -13.38 -20.80
N GLN A 146 -3.22 -12.61 -21.72
CA GLN A 146 -4.60 -12.80 -22.12
C GLN A 146 -4.72 -14.08 -22.96
N ASN A 147 -5.76 -14.88 -22.69
CA ASN A 147 -6.07 -16.10 -23.44
C ASN A 147 -4.95 -17.16 -23.50
N CYS A 148 -3.99 -17.11 -22.57
CA CYS A 148 -2.97 -18.14 -22.42
C CYS A 148 -3.19 -18.96 -21.16
N VAL A 149 -2.84 -20.24 -21.21
CA VAL A 149 -2.81 -21.14 -20.05
C VAL A 149 -1.35 -21.50 -19.80
N PHE A 150 -0.89 -21.26 -18.57
CA PHE A 150 0.47 -21.59 -18.13
C PHE A 150 0.42 -22.90 -17.35
N THR A 151 1.29 -23.84 -17.70
CA THR A 151 1.42 -25.10 -16.98
C THR A 151 2.63 -25.02 -16.05
N VAL A 152 2.45 -25.39 -14.78
CA VAL A 152 3.51 -25.46 -13.79
C VAL A 152 3.60 -26.91 -13.31
N GLU A 153 4.77 -27.50 -13.49
CA GLU A 153 5.08 -28.86 -13.02
C GLU A 153 6.03 -28.76 -11.82
N ILE A 154 5.63 -29.32 -10.68
CA ILE A 154 6.44 -29.41 -9.47
C ILE A 154 6.32 -30.84 -8.95
N ASP A 155 7.42 -31.58 -8.86
CA ASP A 155 7.49 -32.94 -8.30
C ASP A 155 6.40 -33.90 -8.83
N GLY A 156 6.12 -33.84 -10.15
CA GLY A 156 5.09 -34.67 -10.81
C GLY A 156 3.66 -34.14 -10.69
N PHE A 157 3.43 -33.02 -10.00
CA PHE A 157 2.15 -32.34 -9.98
C PHE A 157 2.05 -31.31 -11.10
N ILE A 158 1.09 -31.50 -12.00
CA ILE A 158 0.80 -30.57 -13.09
C ILE A 158 -0.35 -29.66 -12.68
N SER A 159 -0.09 -28.36 -12.62
CA SER A 159 -1.08 -27.33 -12.32
C SER A 159 -1.24 -26.35 -13.49
N TYR A 160 -2.49 -26.01 -13.82
CA TYR A 160 -2.81 -25.06 -14.88
C TYR A 160 -3.20 -23.70 -14.30
N ILE A 161 -2.56 -22.64 -14.80
CA ILE A 161 -2.80 -21.26 -14.39
C ILE A 161 -3.23 -20.44 -15.60
N TYR A 162 -4.47 -19.97 -15.59
CA TYR A 162 -4.98 -19.06 -16.60
C TYR A 162 -4.27 -17.71 -16.53
N GLY A 163 -3.70 -17.28 -17.65
CA GLY A 163 -2.94 -16.04 -17.76
C GLY A 163 -3.75 -14.77 -17.44
N SER A 164 -5.08 -14.81 -17.61
CA SER A 164 -5.98 -13.74 -17.16
C SER A 164 -5.84 -13.46 -15.66
N LYS A 165 -5.54 -14.48 -14.85
CA LYS A 165 -5.27 -14.34 -13.42
C LYS A 165 -3.95 -13.63 -13.13
N PHE A 166 -3.02 -13.63 -14.08
CA PHE A 166 -1.79 -12.85 -14.01
C PHE A 166 -1.95 -11.41 -14.50
N GLN A 167 -3.12 -10.92 -14.92
CA GLN A 167 -3.30 -9.52 -15.33
C GLN A 167 -3.52 -8.58 -14.14
N LEU A 168 -2.60 -8.61 -13.18
CA LEU A 168 -2.62 -7.77 -11.98
C LEU A 168 -1.32 -6.96 -11.88
N ARG A 169 -1.37 -5.82 -11.20
CA ARG A 169 -0.16 -5.04 -10.92
C ARG A 169 0.79 -5.88 -10.06
N SER A 170 2.10 -5.84 -10.33
CA SER A 170 3.08 -6.68 -9.63
C SER A 170 3.00 -6.59 -8.11
N SER A 171 2.70 -5.41 -7.56
CA SER A 171 2.50 -5.18 -6.12
C SER A 171 1.29 -5.87 -5.52
N GLU A 172 0.29 -6.26 -6.32
CA GLU A 172 -0.96 -6.85 -5.86
C GLU A 172 -0.99 -8.38 -6.03
N ARG A 173 0.00 -8.96 -6.72
CA ARG A 173 0.04 -10.39 -7.05
C ARG A 173 0.27 -11.28 -5.83
N SER A 174 1.08 -10.85 -4.87
CA SER A 174 1.41 -11.63 -3.66
C SER A 174 0.27 -11.67 -2.63
N ALA A 175 -0.52 -10.59 -2.56
CA ALA A 175 -1.62 -10.47 -1.59
C ALA A 175 -2.94 -11.10 -2.09
N LYS A 176 -3.07 -11.33 -3.40
CA LYS A 176 -4.33 -11.74 -4.01
C LYS A 176 -4.36 -13.26 -4.20
N LYS A 177 -5.16 -13.93 -3.38
CA LYS A 177 -5.45 -15.36 -3.56
C LYS A 177 -6.14 -15.57 -4.91
N PHE A 178 -5.66 -16.54 -5.68
CA PHE A 178 -6.35 -16.95 -6.89
C PHE A 178 -7.73 -17.46 -6.50
N LYS A 179 -8.77 -16.75 -6.96
CA LYS A 179 -10.14 -17.28 -6.84
C LYS A 179 -10.22 -18.48 -7.76
N ALA A 180 -10.38 -19.67 -7.18
CA ALA A 180 -10.88 -20.84 -7.88
C ALA A 180 -12.25 -20.46 -8.44
N LYS A 181 -12.28 -20.02 -9.71
CA LYS A 181 -13.51 -20.16 -10.47
C LYS A 181 -13.49 -21.62 -10.90
N GLY A 182 -14.58 -22.35 -10.63
CA GLY A 182 -14.75 -23.70 -11.16
C GLY A 182 -14.36 -23.69 -12.63
N THR A 183 -13.44 -24.58 -12.98
CA THR A 183 -13.04 -24.83 -14.36
C THR A 183 -14.34 -25.08 -15.11
N ILE A 184 -14.59 -24.29 -16.16
CA ILE A 184 -15.60 -24.70 -17.14
C ILE A 184 -14.93 -25.90 -17.81
N ASP A 185 -15.44 -27.08 -17.50
CA ASP A 185 -15.06 -28.32 -18.17
C ASP A 185 -15.26 -28.10 -19.68
N LEU A 186 -14.25 -28.50 -20.45
CA LEU A 186 -14.32 -28.62 -21.90
C LEU A 186 -15.19 -29.81 -22.28
#